data_AF-A0A536ZA90-F1
#
_entry.id   AF-A0A536ZA90-F1
#
_cell.length_a   1.000
_cell.length_b   1.000
_cell.length_c   1.000
_cell.angle_alpha   90.00
_cell.angle_beta   90.00
_cell.angle_gamma   90.00
#
_symmetry.space_group_name_H-M   'P 1'
#
loop_
_entity.id
_entity.type
_entity.pdbx_description
1 polymer ?
#
loop_
_entity_poly.entity_id
_entity_poly.type
_entity_poly.pdbx_seq_one_letter_code
_entity_poly.pdbx_strand_id
1 'polypeptide(L)'
;MTSRPPLVGIVMGSPSDWEVMREAAKQLTAISAPYEAKALSAHRSPDALAEWVEQLSAKGARCFIAGAGGAAHLAGVIAAKTTLPV
;
A
#
# COMPACT_ATOMS: atom_id res chain seq x y z
N MET A 1 15.61 21.42 8.39
CA MET A 1 15.00 20.36 7.56
C MET A 1 13.81 19.81 8.32
N THR A 2 12.59 20.26 8.02
CA THR A 2 11.39 19.65 8.60
C THR A 2 11.07 18.40 7.78
N SER A 3 11.58 17.23 8.20
CA SER A 3 11.25 15.97 7.54
C SER A 3 9.77 15.68 7.80
N ARG A 4 8.93 15.75 6.76
CA ARG A 4 7.58 15.18 6.84
C ARG A 4 7.69 13.71 7.26
N PRO A 5 6.83 13.23 8.18
CA PRO A 5 6.85 11.83 8.58
C PRO A 5 6.59 10.95 7.35
N PRO A 6 7.24 9.76 7.28
CA PRO A 6 7.27 8.95 6.07
C PRO A 6 5.86 8.43 5.73
N LEU A 7 5.36 8.76 4.54
CA LEU A 7 4.08 8.26 4.06
C LEU A 7 4.20 6.78 3.66
N VAL A 8 3.28 5.95 4.13
CA VAL A 8 3.21 4.52 3.82
C VAL A 8 1.92 4.19 3.06
N GLY A 9 2.02 3.40 2.00
CA GLY A 9 0.85 2.88 1.30
C GLY A 9 0.43 1.52 1.83
N ILE A 10 -0.77 1.37 2.39
CA ILE A 10 -1.37 0.07 2.70
C ILE A 10 -2.33 -0.30 1.57
N VAL A 11 -2.15 -1.46 0.96
CA VAL A 11 -3.05 -1.91 -0.10
C VAL A 11 -3.42 -3.37 0.05
N MET A 12 -4.66 -3.68 -0.28
CA MET A 12 -5.21 -5.01 -0.16
C MET A 12 -6.11 -5.36 -1.33
N GLY A 13 -6.21 -6.66 -1.66
CA GLY A 13 -6.93 -7.11 -2.85
C GLY A 13 -8.47 -7.03 -2.74
N SER A 14 -8.99 -7.00 -1.51
CA SER A 14 -10.42 -6.99 -1.19
C SER A 14 -10.69 -6.24 0.12
N PRO A 15 -11.85 -5.57 0.28
CA PRO A 15 -12.26 -5.05 1.58
C PRO A 15 -12.28 -6.10 2.70
N SER A 16 -12.49 -7.37 2.38
CA SER A 16 -12.43 -8.48 3.35
C SER A 16 -11.05 -8.64 3.99
N ASP A 17 -9.98 -8.28 3.28
CA ASP A 17 -8.60 -8.38 3.79
C ASP A 17 -8.32 -7.32 4.88
N TRP A 18 -9.18 -6.30 5.00
CA TRP A 18 -9.02 -5.23 5.99
C TRP A 18 -9.02 -5.73 7.43
N GLU A 19 -9.70 -6.84 7.72
CA GLU A 19 -9.70 -7.45 9.06
C GLU A 19 -8.27 -7.74 9.56
N VAL A 20 -7.39 -8.18 8.66
CA VAL A 20 -5.98 -8.43 8.93
C VAL A 20 -5.15 -7.16 8.73
N MET A 21 -5.34 -6.49 7.59
CA MET A 21 -4.49 -5.37 7.20
C MET A 21 -4.62 -4.13 8.10
N ARG A 22 -5.73 -3.97 8.82
CA ARG A 22 -5.89 -2.89 9.81
C ARG A 22 -4.87 -2.95 10.94
N GLU A 23 -4.27 -4.11 11.22
CA GLU A 23 -3.24 -4.21 12.25
C GLU A 23 -1.97 -3.43 11.85
N ALA A 24 -1.61 -3.41 10.56
CA ALA A 24 -0.53 -2.55 10.05
C ALA A 24 -0.88 -1.06 10.24
N ALA A 25 -2.12 -0.67 9.92
CA ALA A 25 -2.60 0.70 10.11
C ALA A 25 -2.56 1.14 11.58
N LYS A 26 -2.91 0.25 12.52
CA LYS A 26 -2.78 0.51 13.97
C LYS A 26 -1.32 0.75 14.38
N GLN A 27 -0.39 -0.07 13.89
CA GLN A 27 1.04 0.11 14.21
C GLN A 27 1.58 1.45 13.67
N LEU A 28 1.24 1.80 12.42
CA LEU A 28 1.64 3.09 11.84
C LEU A 28 1.06 4.26 12.61
N THR A 29 -0.20 4.15 13.07
CA THR A 29 -0.85 5.15 13.93
C THR A 29 -0.09 5.28 15.26
N ALA A 30 0.28 4.17 15.90
CA ALA A 30 0.97 4.17 17.20
C ALA A 30 2.33 4.88 17.15
N ILE A 31 3.03 4.82 16.01
CA ILE A 31 4.31 5.51 15.80
C ILE A 31 4.17 6.87 15.10
N SER A 32 2.94 7.36 14.90
CA SER A 32 2.64 8.61 14.19
C SER A 32 3.19 8.68 12.75
N ALA A 33 3.24 7.54 12.06
CA ALA A 33 3.56 7.46 10.64
C ALA A 33 2.28 7.62 9.79
N PRO A 34 2.20 8.63 8.90
CA PRO A 34 1.04 8.81 8.04
C PRO A 34 0.94 7.68 7.02
N TYR A 35 -0.28 7.27 6.71
CA TYR A 35 -0.53 6.24 5.70
C TYR A 35 -1.77 6.53 4.87
N GLU A 36 -1.82 5.96 3.66
CA GLU A 36 -3.01 5.88 2.82
C GLU A 36 -3.37 4.39 2.65
N ALA A 37 -4.62 4.01 2.89
CA ALA A 37 -5.08 2.63 2.77
C ALA A 37 -6.13 2.48 1.65
N LYS A 38 -5.97 1.50 0.74
CA LYS A 38 -6.95 1.21 -0.32
C LYS A 38 -7.16 -0.28 -0.57
N ALA A 39 -8.39 -0.64 -0.96
CA ALA A 39 -8.70 -1.95 -1.54
C ALA A 39 -8.61 -1.87 -3.07
N LEU A 40 -7.52 -2.38 -3.65
CA LEU A 40 -7.26 -2.42 -5.10
C LEU A 40 -6.74 -3.81 -5.46
N SER A 41 -7.42 -4.46 -6.41
CA SER A 41 -7.10 -5.83 -6.81
C SER A 41 -6.12 -5.85 -7.97
N ALA A 42 -5.05 -6.61 -7.83
CA ALA A 42 -4.12 -6.89 -8.94
C ALA A 42 -4.77 -7.65 -10.10
N HIS A 43 -5.84 -8.42 -9.86
CA HIS A 43 -6.53 -9.19 -10.90
C HIS A 43 -7.73 -8.47 -11.50
N ARG A 44 -8.48 -7.73 -10.68
CA ARG A 44 -9.74 -7.08 -11.11
C ARG A 44 -9.59 -5.62 -11.48
N SER A 45 -8.58 -4.94 -10.95
CA SER A 45 -8.38 -3.50 -11.15
C SER A 45 -6.87 -3.15 -11.28
N PRO A 46 -6.13 -3.78 -12.22
CA PRO A 46 -4.68 -3.62 -12.32
C PRO A 46 -4.25 -2.19 -12.68
N ASP A 47 -4.99 -1.49 -13.54
CA ASP A 47 -4.65 -0.12 -13.95
C ASP A 47 -4.84 0.88 -12.81
N ALA A 48 -5.95 0.76 -12.07
CA ALA A 48 -6.20 1.58 -10.90
C ALA A 48 -5.16 1.34 -9.78
N LEU A 49 -4.67 0.10 -9.65
CA LEU A 49 -3.56 -0.22 -8.75
C LEU A 49 -2.27 0.49 -9.19
N ALA A 50 -1.91 0.39 -10.48
CA ALA A 50 -0.70 1.02 -11.02
C ALA A 50 -0.74 2.54 -10.87
N GLU A 51 -1.87 3.17 -11.23
CA GLU A 51 -2.08 4.61 -11.09
C GLU A 51 -1.95 5.05 -9.62
N TRP A 52 -2.54 4.30 -8.69
CA TRP A 52 -2.45 4.62 -7.28
C TRP A 52 -1.02 4.52 -6.74
N VAL A 53 -0.25 3.50 -7.14
CA VAL A 53 1.16 3.34 -6.77
C VAL A 53 2.01 4.51 -7.28
N GLU A 54 1.79 4.93 -8.52
CA GLU A 54 2.48 6.08 -9.12
C GLU A 54 2.17 7.38 -8.37
N GLN A 55 0.87 7.65 -8.15
CA GLN A 55 0.42 8.84 -7.43
C GLN A 55 0.96 8.89 -6.00
N LEU A 56 0.92 7.78 -5.26
CA LEU A 56 1.41 7.75 -3.88
C LEU A 56 2.94 7.90 -3.83
N SER A 57 3.67 7.30 -4.78
CA SER A 57 5.11 7.50 -4.93
C SER A 57 5.43 8.98 -5.17
N ALA A 58 4.69 9.66 -6.07
CA ALA A 58 4.84 11.09 -6.34
C ALA A 58 4.50 11.99 -5.14
N LYS A 59 3.58 11.55 -4.26
CA LYS A 59 3.26 12.22 -2.99
C LYS A 59 4.36 12.06 -1.92
N GLY A 60 5.40 11.26 -2.19
CA GLY A 60 6.52 11.03 -1.27
C GLY A 60 6.35 9.80 -0.37
N ALA A 61 5.61 8.78 -0.83
CA ALA A 61 5.61 7.48 -0.16
C ALA A 61 7.03 6.93 0.02
N ARG A 62 7.24 6.18 1.10
CA ARG A 62 8.53 5.59 1.46
C ARG A 62 8.54 4.07 1.37
N CYS A 63 7.38 3.43 1.47
CA CYS A 63 7.18 2.01 1.22
C CYS A 63 5.70 1.71 1.02
N PHE A 64 5.43 0.49 0.55
CA PHE A 64 4.11 -0.11 0.50
C PHE A 64 4.03 -1.31 1.47
N ILE A 65 2.83 -1.64 1.91
CA ILE A 65 2.48 -2.84 2.65
C ILE A 65 1.31 -3.47 1.90
N ALA A 66 1.54 -4.63 1.28
CA ALA A 66 0.57 -5.27 0.39
C ALA A 66 0.01 -6.57 1.00
N GLY A 67 -1.31 -6.66 1.14
CA GLY A 67 -2.01 -7.85 1.63
C GLY A 67 -2.85 -8.54 0.55
N ALA A 68 -2.68 -9.84 0.37
CA ALA A 68 -3.52 -10.65 -0.51
C ALA A 68 -3.57 -12.11 -0.04
N GLY A 69 -4.68 -12.80 -0.31
CA GLY A 69 -4.85 -14.24 -0.10
C GLY A 69 -4.91 -15.05 -1.40
N GLY A 70 -4.75 -16.37 -1.30
CA GLY A 70 -4.82 -17.29 -2.44
C GLY A 70 -3.65 -17.11 -3.42
N ALA A 71 -3.94 -16.83 -4.69
CA ALA A 71 -2.93 -16.45 -5.69
C ALA A 71 -2.45 -15.00 -5.44
N ALA A 72 -1.66 -14.83 -4.37
CA ALA A 72 -1.30 -13.54 -3.78
C ALA A 72 -0.27 -12.74 -4.60
N HIS A 73 -0.67 -12.25 -5.78
CA HIS A 73 0.22 -11.52 -6.70
C HIS A 73 0.36 -10.02 -6.42
N LEU A 74 -0.43 -9.47 -5.49
CA LEU A 74 -0.52 -8.02 -5.28
C LEU A 74 0.85 -7.36 -5.01
N ALA A 75 1.63 -7.92 -4.08
CA ALA A 75 2.94 -7.37 -3.74
C ALA A 75 3.90 -7.37 -4.95
N GLY A 76 3.95 -8.48 -5.70
CA GLY A 76 4.79 -8.57 -6.90
C GLY A 76 4.40 -7.60 -8.00
N VAL A 77 3.09 -7.39 -8.21
CA VAL A 77 2.60 -6.40 -9.18
C VAL A 77 2.99 -4.98 -8.78
N ILE A 78 2.92 -4.64 -7.49
CA ILE A 78 3.35 -3.32 -7.01
C ILE A 78 4.87 -3.15 -7.16
N ALA A 79 5.65 -4.16 -6.77
CA ALA A 79 7.11 -4.14 -6.89
C ALA A 79 7.59 -3.98 -8.35
N ALA A 80 6.80 -4.44 -9.33
CA ALA A 80 7.08 -4.21 -10.74
C ALA A 80 6.78 -2.77 -11.23
N LYS A 81 6.12 -1.94 -10.41
CA LYS A 81 5.69 -0.57 -10.75
C LYS A 81 6.42 0.52 -9.97
N THR A 82 7.24 0.17 -8.99
CA THR A 82 7.96 1.14 -8.16
C THR A 82 9.33 0.62 -7.75
N THR A 83 10.26 1.53 -7.48
CA THR A 83 11.56 1.20 -6.86
C THR A 83 11.51 1.32 -5.33
N LEU A 84 10.37 1.72 -4.76
CA LEU A 84 10.17 1.78 -3.32
C LEU A 84 10.05 0.35 -2.74
N PRO A 85 10.45 0.14 -1.48
CA PRO A 85 10.18 -1.11 -0.78
C PRO A 85 8.69 -1.44 -0.76
N VAL A 86 8.35 -2.72 -0.96
CA VAL A 86 6.99 -3.28 -0.95
C VAL A 86 6.93 -4.43 0.03
#